data_AF-U4KF41-F1
#
_entry.id   AF-U4KF41-F1
#
_cell.length_a   1.000
_cell.length_b   1.000
_cell.length_c   1.000
_cell.angle_alpha   90.00
_cell.angle_beta   90.00
_cell.angle_gamma   90.00
#
_symmetry.space_group_name_H-M   'P 1'
#
loop_
_entity.id
_entity.type
_entity.pdbx_description
1 polymer ?
#
loop_
_entity_poly.entity_id
_entity_poly.type
_entity_poly.pdbx_seq_one_letter_code
_entity_poly.pdbx_strand_id
1 'polypeptide(L)'
;MEVIMLYRIDPEKDLMFAREFLDKPLGSPSPGLSRVLNRMRYDPTGHQLFILTKVPFKEFVLVEMPPEREKPLVYMEEFQFSSIEEAEVELFKMRWKALTGKDLEAQLSE
;
A
#
# COMPACT_ATOMS: atom_id res chain seq x y z
N MET A 1 26.19 4.03 -16.52
CA MET A 1 24.96 4.16 -15.72
C MET A 1 24.85 2.90 -14.90
N GLU A 2 25.18 2.99 -13.62
CA GLU A 2 24.99 1.89 -12.68
C GLU A 2 23.48 1.72 -12.50
N VAL A 3 22.94 0.58 -12.91
CA VAL A 3 21.55 0.24 -12.61
C VAL A 3 21.52 0.01 -11.11
N ILE A 4 21.08 1.00 -10.34
CA ILE A 4 20.76 0.80 -8.93
C ILE A 4 19.72 -0.33 -8.94
N MET A 5 20.11 -1.51 -8.46
CA MET A 5 19.21 -2.68 -8.40
C MET A 5 18.16 -2.44 -7.34
N LEU A 6 17.17 -1.60 -7.66
CA LEU A 6 16.04 -1.34 -6.80
C LEU A 6 15.31 -2.67 -6.57
N TYR A 7 15.15 -3.03 -5.30
CA TYR A 7 14.43 -4.23 -4.91
C TYR A 7 13.04 -4.26 -5.57
N ARG A 8 12.68 -5.43 -6.12
CA ARG A 8 11.36 -5.71 -6.68
C ARG A 8 10.69 -6.75 -5.79
N ILE A 9 9.42 -6.53 -5.47
CA ILE A 9 8.61 -7.48 -4.72
C ILE A 9 8.41 -8.71 -5.62
N ASP A 10 8.79 -9.87 -5.11
CA ASP A 10 8.56 -11.18 -5.73
C ASP A 10 7.27 -11.74 -5.12
N PRO A 11 6.17 -11.86 -5.87
CA PRO A 11 4.87 -12.15 -5.30
C PRO A 11 4.75 -13.56 -4.72
N GLU A 12 5.63 -14.50 -5.10
CA GLU A 12 5.68 -15.82 -4.49
C GLU A 12 6.56 -15.82 -3.22
N LYS A 13 7.77 -15.24 -3.29
CA LYS A 13 8.71 -15.27 -2.14
C LYS A 13 8.35 -14.30 -1.02
N ASP A 14 7.78 -13.14 -1.37
CA ASP A 14 7.45 -12.10 -0.40
C ASP A 14 6.01 -12.22 0.14
N LEU A 15 5.24 -13.23 -0.29
CA LEU A 15 3.86 -13.47 0.18
C LEU A 15 3.82 -13.67 1.70
N MET A 16 4.86 -14.24 2.30
CA MET A 16 4.96 -14.39 3.74
C MET A 16 4.97 -13.05 4.49
N PHE A 17 5.54 -11.99 3.90
CA PHE A 17 5.53 -10.65 4.47
C PHE A 17 4.19 -9.95 4.27
N ALA A 18 3.49 -10.24 3.16
CA ALA A 18 2.10 -9.82 3.02
C ALA A 18 1.21 -10.45 4.10
N ARG A 19 1.38 -11.75 4.39
CA ARG A 19 0.69 -12.42 5.50
C ARG A 19 1.03 -11.80 6.86
N GLU A 20 2.31 -11.49 7.11
CA GLU A 20 2.76 -10.78 8.32
C GLU A 20 2.05 -9.42 8.48
N PHE A 21 1.96 -8.65 7.40
CA PHE A 21 1.28 -7.35 7.43
C PHE A 21 -0.22 -7.51 7.73
N LEU A 22 -0.90 -8.45 7.08
CA LEU A 22 -2.33 -8.65 7.27
C LEU A 22 -2.69 -9.15 8.67
N ASP A 23 -1.80 -9.90 9.33
CA ASP A 23 -1.97 -10.31 10.73
C ASP A 23 -1.90 -9.11 11.69
N LYS A 24 -0.98 -8.16 11.43
CA LYS A 24 -0.78 -6.98 12.29
C LYS A 24 -0.40 -5.72 11.52
N PRO A 25 -1.36 -5.03 10.85
CA PRO A 25 -1.08 -3.90 9.96
C PRO A 25 -0.41 -2.70 10.63
N LEU A 26 -0.74 -2.46 11.92
CA LEU A 26 -0.16 -1.37 12.74
C LEU A 26 1.00 -1.85 13.62
N GLY A 27 1.49 -3.07 13.42
CA GLY A 27 2.59 -3.65 14.18
C GLY A 27 3.96 -3.10 13.80
N SER A 28 4.98 -3.43 14.60
CA SER A 28 6.38 -3.22 14.20
C SER A 28 6.76 -4.25 13.14
N PRO A 29 7.12 -3.84 11.92
CA PRO A 29 7.40 -4.77 10.84
C PRO A 29 8.74 -5.48 11.05
N SER A 30 8.82 -6.74 10.65
CA SER A 30 10.09 -7.44 10.49
C SER A 30 10.99 -6.70 9.47
N PRO A 31 12.31 -6.97 9.43
CA PRO A 31 13.17 -6.40 8.40
C PRO A 31 12.73 -6.76 6.96
N GLY A 32 12.16 -7.95 6.78
CA GLY A 32 11.63 -8.39 5.48
C GLY A 32 10.37 -7.61 5.07
N LEU A 33 9.42 -7.46 6.00
CA LEU A 33 8.23 -6.63 5.76
C LEU A 33 8.62 -5.15 5.57
N SER A 34 9.59 -4.63 6.34
CA SER A 34 10.09 -3.26 6.17
C SER A 34 10.62 -3.01 4.76
N ARG A 35 11.33 -3.98 4.18
CA ARG A 35 11.82 -3.91 2.79
C ARG A 35 10.65 -3.83 1.79
N VAL A 36 9.62 -4.66 1.96
CA VAL A 36 8.40 -4.64 1.13
C VAL A 36 7.68 -3.28 1.24
N LEU A 37 7.44 -2.82 2.48
CA LEU A 37 6.76 -1.54 2.74
C LEU A 37 7.54 -0.34 2.20
N ASN A 38 8.86 -0.33 2.33
CA ASN A 38 9.70 0.73 1.77
C ASN A 38 9.59 0.78 0.25
N ARG A 39 9.53 -0.38 -0.43
CA ARG A 39 9.34 -0.42 -1.88
C ARG A 39 7.95 0.06 -2.29
N MET A 40 6.92 -0.28 -1.50
CA MET A 40 5.54 0.16 -1.69
C MET A 40 5.33 1.66 -1.52
N ARG A 41 6.07 2.29 -0.61
CA ARG A 41 5.96 3.73 -0.30
C ARG A 41 6.75 4.62 -1.26
N TYR A 42 7.57 4.03 -2.13
CA TYR A 42 8.37 4.77 -3.10
C TYR A 42 7.72 4.76 -4.49
N ASP A 43 7.36 5.95 -4.96
CA ASP A 43 6.94 6.21 -6.34
C ASP A 43 7.79 7.33 -6.95
N PRO A 44 8.60 7.06 -7.99
CA PRO A 44 9.47 8.05 -8.61
C PRO A 44 8.72 9.07 -9.49
N THR A 45 7.46 8.82 -9.85
CA THR A 45 6.67 9.68 -10.73
C THR A 45 6.06 10.87 -9.99
N GLY A 46 6.08 10.84 -8.65
CA GLY A 46 5.44 11.84 -7.80
C GLY A 46 3.98 11.54 -7.50
N HIS A 47 3.40 10.53 -8.15
CA HIS A 47 2.11 9.92 -7.82
C HIS A 47 2.15 9.30 -6.42
N GLN A 48 1.11 9.48 -5.62
CA GLN A 48 1.01 8.83 -4.31
C GLN A 48 -0.41 8.42 -4.01
N LEU A 49 -0.59 7.19 -3.53
CA LEU A 49 -1.84 6.71 -2.94
C LEU A 49 -1.66 6.66 -1.41
N PHE A 50 -2.56 7.27 -0.65
CA PHE A 50 -2.48 7.35 0.82
C PHE A 50 -3.87 7.45 1.47
N ILE A 51 -3.89 7.32 2.80
CA ILE A 51 -5.11 7.42 3.61
C ILE A 51 -5.28 8.86 4.07
N LEU A 52 -6.46 9.43 3.89
CA LEU A 52 -6.86 10.68 4.50
C LEU A 52 -7.86 10.44 5.62
N THR A 53 -7.55 10.98 6.80
CA THR A 53 -8.47 11.01 7.94
C THR A 53 -9.49 12.14 7.74
N LYS A 54 -10.76 11.78 7.55
CA LYS A 54 -11.89 12.73 7.47
C LYS A 54 -12.37 13.12 8.88
N VAL A 55 -12.52 12.12 9.75
CA VAL A 55 -12.84 12.29 11.17
C VAL A 55 -11.85 11.44 11.99
N PRO A 56 -11.09 12.05 12.91
CA PRO A 56 -10.14 11.31 13.74
C PRO A 56 -10.77 10.09 14.40
N PHE A 57 -10.10 8.95 14.26
CA PHE A 57 -10.50 7.66 14.85
C PHE A 57 -11.86 7.12 14.40
N LYS A 58 -12.44 7.62 13.30
CA LYS A 58 -13.80 7.24 12.90
C LYS A 58 -14.00 7.11 11.39
N GLU A 59 -13.45 8.01 10.59
CA GLU A 59 -13.73 8.08 9.15
C GLU A 59 -12.42 8.29 8.38
N PHE A 60 -12.11 7.32 7.52
CA PHE A 60 -10.90 7.28 6.69
C PHE A 60 -11.29 7.01 5.23
N VAL A 61 -10.59 7.64 4.30
CA VAL A 61 -10.80 7.45 2.85
C VAL A 61 -9.46 7.29 2.14
N LEU A 62 -9.43 6.56 1.03
CA LEU A 62 -8.25 6.54 0.16
C LEU A 62 -8.23 7.75 -0.76
N VAL A 63 -7.03 8.28 -0.97
CA VAL A 63 -6.80 9.47 -1.78
C VAL A 63 -5.59 9.24 -2.67
N GLU A 64 -5.73 9.64 -3.92
CA GLU A 64 -4.67 9.72 -4.89
C GLU A 64 -4.20 11.16 -5.04
N MET A 65 -2.89 11.36 -4.92
CA MET A 65 -2.21 12.60 -5.27
C MET A 65 -1.57 12.44 -6.65
N PRO A 66 -2.00 13.22 -7.64
CA PRO A 66 -1.41 13.18 -8.96
C PRO A 66 0.04 13.70 -8.94
N PRO A 67 0.85 13.35 -9.97
CA PRO A 67 2.19 13.88 -10.14
C PRO A 67 2.24 15.41 -10.15
N GLU A 68 1.27 16.07 -10.80
CA GLU A 68 1.19 17.52 -10.84
C GLU A 68 0.58 18.06 -9.55
N ARG A 69 1.40 18.61 -8.66
CA ARG A 69 0.98 19.07 -7.32
C ARG A 69 0.01 20.25 -7.30
N GLU A 70 -0.22 20.90 -8.44
CA GLU A 70 -1.26 21.93 -8.59
C GLU A 70 -2.66 21.33 -8.81
N LYS A 71 -2.74 20.07 -9.26
CA LYS A 71 -4.03 19.39 -9.43
C LYS A 71 -4.60 18.97 -8.07
N PRO A 72 -5.92 18.97 -7.91
CA PRO A 72 -6.55 18.54 -6.68
C PRO A 72 -6.27 17.05 -6.41
N LEU A 73 -6.36 16.69 -5.14
CA LEU A 73 -6.42 15.30 -4.72
C LEU A 73 -7.67 14.61 -5.31
N VAL A 74 -7.50 13.37 -5.72
CA VAL A 74 -8.60 12.52 -6.21
C VAL A 74 -9.05 11.63 -5.06
N TYR A 75 -10.27 11.88 -4.57
CA TYR A 75 -10.89 11.08 -3.51
C TYR A 75 -11.50 9.82 -4.11
N MET A 76 -11.23 8.68 -3.48
CA MET A 76 -11.82 7.41 -3.86
C MET A 76 -13.02 7.13 -2.95
N GLU A 77 -14.15 7.77 -3.27
CA GLU A 77 -15.37 7.76 -2.43
C GLU A 77 -15.97 6.37 -2.23
N GLU A 78 -15.62 5.40 -3.08
CA GLU A 78 -15.99 4.00 -2.94
C GLU A 78 -15.23 3.26 -1.80
N PHE A 79 -14.13 3.83 -1.30
CA PHE A 79 -13.31 3.26 -0.22
C PHE A 79 -13.41 4.10 1.06
N GLN A 80 -14.44 3.82 1.86
CA GLN A 80 -14.65 4.45 3.15
C GLN A 80 -14.49 3.43 4.28
N PHE A 81 -13.69 3.76 5.27
CA PHE A 81 -13.37 2.85 6.38
C PHE A 81 -13.68 3.47 7.73
N SER A 82 -14.05 2.59 8.66
CA SER A 82 -14.35 2.93 10.04
C SER A 82 -13.13 2.86 10.96
N SER A 83 -12.05 2.26 10.48
CA SER A 83 -10.78 2.10 11.19
C SER A 83 -9.60 2.37 10.26
N ILE A 84 -8.46 2.77 10.83
CA ILE A 84 -7.24 2.99 10.06
C ILE A 84 -6.63 1.66 9.63
N GLU A 85 -6.83 0.60 10.42
CA GLU A 85 -6.40 -0.77 10.14
C GLU A 85 -7.00 -1.29 8.83
N GLU A 86 -8.33 -1.16 8.65
CA GLU A 86 -9.02 -1.54 7.41
C GLU A 86 -8.46 -0.76 6.20
N ALA A 87 -8.24 0.53 6.36
CA ALA A 87 -7.72 1.39 5.31
C ALA A 87 -6.27 1.04 4.93
N GLU A 88 -5.41 0.73 5.90
CA GLU A 88 -4.02 0.28 5.67
C GLU A 88 -3.98 -1.07 4.94
N VAL A 89 -4.86 -2.00 5.32
CA VAL A 89 -5.01 -3.30 4.63
C VAL A 89 -5.41 -3.10 3.17
N GLU A 90 -6.41 -2.26 2.89
CA GLU A 90 -6.86 -2.03 1.52
C GLU A 90 -5.79 -1.31 0.68
N LEU A 91 -5.17 -0.28 1.25
CA LEU A 91 -4.06 0.42 0.62
C LEU A 91 -2.88 -0.52 0.29
N PHE A 92 -2.58 -1.47 1.19
CA PHE A 92 -1.56 -2.48 0.96
C PHE A 92 -1.92 -3.39 -0.22
N LYS A 93 -3.16 -3.90 -0.30
CA LYS A 93 -3.62 -4.73 -1.42
C LYS A 93 -3.51 -4.00 -2.75
N MET A 94 -3.93 -2.74 -2.79
CA MET A 94 -3.85 -1.91 -4.00
C MET A 94 -2.40 -1.74 -4.46
N ARG A 95 -1.49 -1.41 -3.53
CA ARG A 95 -0.06 -1.26 -3.83
C ARG A 95 0.58 -2.59 -4.23
N TRP A 96 0.19 -3.70 -3.60
CA TRP A 96 0.64 -5.03 -3.97
C TRP A 96 0.27 -5.36 -5.42
N LYS A 97 -1.00 -5.15 -5.80
CA LYS A 97 -1.50 -5.37 -7.16
C LYS A 97 -0.81 -4.48 -8.18
N ALA A 98 -0.63 -3.20 -7.86
CA ALA A 98 0.06 -2.25 -8.75
C ALA A 98 1.53 -2.64 -9.01
N LEU A 99 2.24 -3.14 -8.00
CA LEU A 99 3.67 -3.45 -8.11
C LEU A 99 3.98 -4.86 -8.62
N THR A 100 3.12 -5.83 -8.32
CA THR A 100 3.35 -7.25 -8.67
C THR A 100 2.46 -7.73 -9.82
N GLY A 101 1.38 -7.01 -10.13
CA GLY A 101 0.33 -7.45 -11.05
C GLY A 101 -0.56 -8.56 -10.50
N LYS A 102 -0.39 -8.97 -9.24
CA LYS A 102 -1.15 -10.07 -8.63
C LYS A 102 -2.19 -9.55 -7.65
N ASP A 103 -3.34 -10.21 -7.63
CA ASP A 103 -4.38 -9.93 -6.66
C ASP A 103 -4.07 -10.66 -5.35
N LEU A 104 -3.85 -9.92 -4.27
CA LEU A 104 -3.36 -10.50 -3.02
C LEU A 104 -4.38 -11.45 -2.39
N GLU A 105 -5.67 -11.14 -2.46
CA GLU A 105 -6.72 -12.00 -1.88
C GLU A 105 -6.81 -13.34 -2.61
N ALA A 106 -6.70 -13.31 -3.94
CA ALA A 106 -6.62 -14.53 -4.74
C ALA A 106 -5.40 -15.39 -4.35
N GLN A 107 -4.22 -14.78 -4.20
CA GLN A 107 -2.99 -15.50 -3.82
C GLN A 107 -3.03 -16.10 -2.41
N LEU A 108 -3.81 -15.52 -1.50
CA LEU A 108 -3.92 -16.03 -0.12
C LEU A 108 -4.93 -17.16 0.01
N SER A 109 -5.83 -17.29 -0.96
CA SER A 109 -6.89 -18.31 -1.02
C SER A 109 -6.44 -19.61 -1.70
N GLU A 110 -5.26 -19.61 -2.33
CA GLU A 110 -4.55 -20.79 -2.87
C GLU A 110 -3.74 -21.51 -1.78
#